data_AF-A0A6L3JS27-F1
#
_entry.id   AF-A0A6L3JS27-F1
#
_cell.length_a   1.000
_cell.length_b   1.000
_cell.length_c   1.000
_cell.angle_alpha   90.00
_cell.angle_beta   90.00
_cell.angle_gamma   90.00
#
_symmetry.space_group_name_H-M   'P 1'
#
loop_
_entity.id
_entity.type
_entity.pdbx_description
1 polymer ?
#
loop_
_entity_poly.entity_id
_entity_poly.type
_entity_poly.pdbx_seq_one_letter_code
_entity_poly.pdbx_strand_id
1 'polypeptide(L)' 'MIDEKQLISHLYQNRENGQWMIQTNDEHQKGVADMAASFAGQFGLPSWGRALGLLHDKGKERA' A
#
# COMPACT_ATOMS: atom_id res chain seq x y z
N MET A 1 18.73 -14.27 13.15
CA MET A 1 17.67 -13.78 12.25
C MET A 1 17.55 -12.30 12.56
N ILE A 2 17.98 -11.44 11.64
CA ILE A 2 17.81 -10.00 11.83
C ILE A 2 16.32 -9.75 11.65
N ASP A 3 15.68 -9.22 12.68
CA ASP A 3 14.29 -8.80 12.65
C ASP A 3 14.18 -7.70 11.57
N GLU A 4 13.69 -8.06 10.38
CA GLU A 4 13.42 -7.07 9.34
C GLU A 4 12.37 -6.13 9.90
N LYS A 5 12.78 -4.88 10.14
CA LYS A 5 11.93 -3.85 10.71
C LYS A 5 10.69 -3.70 9.83
N GLN A 6 9.55 -4.21 10.29
CA GLN A 6 8.33 -4.27 9.50
C GLN A 6 7.88 -2.83 9.18
N LEU A 7 7.84 -2.49 7.89
CA LEU A 7 7.41 -1.17 7.42
C LEU A 7 5.88 -1.12 7.42
N ILE A 8 5.32 -0.31 8.33
CA ILE A 8 3.88 -0.23 8.57
C ILE A 8 3.31 0.99 7.84
N SER A 9 2.18 0.79 7.14
CA SER A 9 1.39 1.91 6.60
C SER A 9 0.09 2.15 7.35
N HIS A 10 -0.60 1.09 7.78
CA HIS A 10 -1.82 1.23 8.58
C HIS A 10 -1.89 0.21 9.72
N LEU A 11 -2.58 0.62 10.78
CA LEU A 11 -3.08 -0.24 11.85
C LEU A 11 -4.59 -0.14 11.87
N TYR A 12 -5.28 -1.27 11.88
CA TYR A 12 -6.73 -1.31 11.97
C TYR A 12 -7.19 -2.44 12.87
N GLN A 13 -8.36 -2.29 13.50
CA GLN A 13 -8.95 -3.38 14.27
C GLN A 13 -9.74 -4.28 13.34
N ASN A 14 -9.47 -5.59 13.43
CA ASN A 14 -10.34 -6.59 12.86
C ASN A 14 -11.70 -6.53 13.58
N ARG A 15 -12.77 -6.33 12.82
CA ARG A 15 -14.13 -6.15 13.36
C ARG A 15 -14.73 -7.43 13.94
N GLU A 16 -14.21 -8.60 13.57
CA GLU A 16 -14.74 -9.89 14.01
C GLU A 16 -14.18 -10.33 15.35
N ASN A 17 -12.91 -10.03 15.63
CA ASN A 17 -12.22 -10.53 16.83
C ASN A 17 -11.55 -9.42 17.67
N GLY A 18 -11.64 -8.15 17.25
CA GLY A 18 -11.08 -7.00 17.96
C GLY A 18 -9.55 -6.89 17.93
N GLN A 19 -8.85 -7.79 17.24
CA GLN A 19 -7.39 -7.77 17.18
C GLN A 19 -6.88 -6.63 16.30
N TRP A 20 -5.77 -6.01 16.72
CA TRP A 20 -5.06 -5.05 15.89
C TRP A 20 -4.29 -5.76 14.78
N MET A 21 -4.53 -5.35 13.55
CA MET A 21 -3.91 -5.85 12.33
C MET A 21 -2.98 -4.79 11.76
N ILE A 22 -1.82 -5.24 11.29
CA ILE A 22 -0.87 -4.42 10.53
C ILE A 22 -1.21 -4.58 9.04
N GLN A 23 -1.29 -3.45 8.33
CA GLN A 23 -1.11 -3.42 6.88
C GLN A 23 0.31 -2.93 6.60
N THR A 24 1.10 -3.77 5.96
CA THR A 24 2.46 -3.44 5.55
C THR A 24 2.47 -2.35 4.48
N ASN A 25 3.59 -1.64 4.35
CA ASN A 25 3.76 -0.65 3.29
C ASN A 25 3.66 -1.28 1.90
N ASP A 26 4.11 -2.53 1.73
CA ASP A 26 4.03 -3.28 0.48
C ASP A 26 2.57 -3.61 0.11
N GLU A 27 1.77 -4.12 1.05
CA GLU A 27 0.34 -4.36 0.83
C GLU A 27 -0.40 -3.06 0.51
N HIS A 28 -0.08 -1.99 1.24
CA HIS A 28 -0.71 -0.69 1.06
C HIS A 28 -0.43 -0.12 -0.34
N GLN A 29 0.85 -0.02 -0.74
CA GLN A 29 1.22 0.56 -2.03
C GLN A 29 0.66 -0.23 -3.21
N LYS A 30 0.59 -1.57 -3.11
CA LYS A 30 -0.06 -2.42 -4.12
C LYS A 30 -1.55 -2.15 -4.24
N GLY A 31 -2.27 -2.11 -3.11
CA GLY A 31 -3.70 -1.81 -3.10
C GLY A 31 -4.02 -0.43 -3.68
N VAL A 32 -3.23 0.59 -3.33
CA VAL A 32 -3.36 1.95 -3.90
C VAL A 32 -3.04 1.96 -5.40
N ALA A 33 -1.99 1.25 -5.82
CA ALA A 33 -1.62 1.14 -7.23
C ALA A 33 -2.72 0.53 -8.09
N ASP A 34 -3.41 -0.51 -7.61
CA ASP A 34 -4.50 -1.15 -8.34
C ASP A 34 -5.73 -0.23 -8.46
N MET A 35 -6.07 0.50 -7.39
CA MET A 35 -7.13 1.52 -7.42
C MET A 35 -6.79 2.67 -8.39
N ALA A 36 -5.56 3.19 -8.33
CA ALA A 36 -5.09 4.27 -9.19
C ALA A 36 -5.02 3.82 -10.66
N ALA A 37 -4.60 2.59 -10.93
CA ALA A 37 -4.60 2.01 -12.27
C ALA A 37 -6.02 1.87 -12.84
N SER A 38 -6.98 1.41 -12.02
CA SER A 38 -8.39 1.31 -12.41
C SER A 38 -8.97 2.68 -12.78
N PHE A 39 -8.71 3.70 -11.95
CA PHE A 39 -9.12 5.07 -12.23
C PHE A 39 -8.47 5.65 -13.48
N ALA A 40 -7.13 5.60 -13.58
CA ALA A 40 -6.39 6.13 -14.73
C ALA A 40 -6.68 5.36 -16.03
N GLY A 41 -7.11 4.10 -15.92
CA GLY A 41 -7.58 3.27 -17.02
C GLY A 41 -8.78 3.88 -17.75
N GLN A 42 -9.65 4.62 -17.06
CA GLN A 42 -10.77 5.35 -17.68
C GLN A 42 -10.30 6.43 -18.67
N PHE A 43 -9.03 6.85 -18.57
CA PHE A 43 -8.39 7.83 -19.44
C PHE A 43 -7.32 7.21 -20.37
N GLY A 44 -7.21 5.88 -20.43
CA GLY A 44 -6.21 5.18 -21.23
C GLY A 44 -4.79 5.21 -20.64
N LEU A 45 -4.62 5.56 -19.36
CA LEU A 45 -3.33 5.69 -18.69
C LEU A 45 -3.14 4.76 -17.46
N PRO A 46 -3.54 3.47 -17.51
CA PRO A 46 -3.53 2.61 -16.32
C PRO A 46 -2.12 2.36 -15.75
N SER A 47 -1.10 2.28 -16.61
CA SER A 47 0.29 2.08 -16.17
C SER A 47 0.83 3.27 -15.37
N TRP A 48 0.46 4.49 -15.76
CA TRP A 48 0.80 5.71 -15.02
C TRP A 48 0.14 5.73 -13.64
N GLY A 49 -1.16 5.42 -13.57
CA GLY A 49 -1.85 5.30 -12.29
C GLY A 49 -1.19 4.28 -11.37
N ARG A 50 -0.83 3.11 -11.90
CA ARG A 50 -0.14 2.07 -11.15
C ARG A 50 1.22 2.53 -10.63
N ALA A 51 2.04 3.14 -11.48
CA ALA A 51 3.38 3.60 -11.11
C ALA A 51 3.32 4.66 -10.00
N LEU A 52 2.39 5.62 -10.10
CA LEU A 52 2.20 6.63 -9.08
C LEU A 52 1.72 6.03 -7.75
N GLY A 53 0.77 5.09 -7.78
CA GLY A 53 0.29 4.44 -6.56
C GLY A 53 1.35 3.62 -5.83
N LEU A 54 2.23 2.92 -6.55
CA LEU A 54 3.36 2.19 -5.98
C LEU A 54 4.38 3.13 -5.31
N LEU A 55 4.63 4.29 -5.90
CA LEU A 55 5.70 5.18 -5.46
C LEU A 55 5.26 6.21 -4.42
N HIS A 56 3.95 6.44 -4.25
CA HIS A 56 3.43 7.54 -3.44
C HIS A 56 3.96 7.53 -1.99
N ASP A 57 4.16 6.35 -1.42
CA ASP A 57 4.59 6.14 -0.03
C ASP A 57 5.99 5.52 0.08
N LYS A 58 6.77 5.50 -1.02
CA LYS A 58 8.11 4.91 -1.03
C LYS A 58 9.06 5.59 -0.04
N GLY A 59 8.78 6.83 0.33
CA GLY A 59 9.50 7.57 1.38
C GLY A 59 9.48 6.89 2.75
N LYS A 60 8.46 6.07 3.07
CA LYS A 60 8.38 5.30 4.32
C LYS A 60 9.43 4.20 4.43
N GLU A 61 10.02 3.79 3.30
CA GLU A 61 11.05 2.75 3.26
C GLU A 61 12.46 3.33 3.47
N ARG A 62 12.58 4.66 3.53
CA ARG A 62 13.85 5.34 3.78
C ARG A 62 13.97 5.59 5.29
N ALA A 63 14.60 4.65 5.98
CA ALA A 63 15.03 4.79 7.37
C ALA A 63 16.32 5.60 7.48
#